data_AF-A0A0R2LI20-F1
#
_entry.id   AF-A0A0R2LI20-F1
#
_cell.length_a   1.000
_cell.length_b   1.000
_cell.length_c   1.000
_cell.angle_alpha   90.00
_cell.angle_beta   90.00
_cell.angle_gamma   90.00
#
_symmetry.space_group_name_H-M   'P 1'
#
loop_
_entity.id
_entity.type
_entity.pdbx_description
1 polymer ?
#
loop_
_entity_poly.entity_id
_entity_poly.type
_entity_poly.pdbx_seq_one_letter_code
_entity_poly.pdbx_strand_id
1 'polypeptide(L)'
;MNTEDEAKQYLIDYFIQANKLNQTIAALNQLREQDQPDQEKLSKKVKEYGKILDKLNSGKEKMDNSLKDLGFDQSLANFSQEDLNKLAKILEP
;
A
#
# COMPACT_ATOMS: atom_id res chain seq x y z
N MET A 1 22.54 0.72 8.78
CA MET A 1 21.15 1.11 9.12
C MET A 1 20.67 0.16 10.20
N ASN A 2 19.92 0.63 11.19
CA ASN A 2 19.34 -0.28 12.18
C ASN A 2 18.16 -1.02 11.53
N THR A 3 17.93 -2.29 11.88
CA THR A 3 16.86 -3.13 11.34
C THR A 3 15.48 -2.46 11.50
N GLU A 4 15.29 -1.71 12.57
CA GLU A 4 14.09 -0.92 12.83
C GLU A 4 13.86 0.19 11.79
N ASP A 5 14.91 0.91 11.38
CA ASP A 5 14.80 1.99 10.38
C ASP A 5 14.46 1.42 8.99
N GLU A 6 15.02 0.26 8.66
CA GLU A 6 14.72 -0.45 7.41
C GLU A 6 13.27 -0.93 7.38
N ALA A 7 12.76 -1.44 8.52
CA ALA A 7 11.37 -1.85 8.68
C ALA A 7 10.41 -0.65 8.54
N LYS A 8 10.70 0.48 9.19
CA LYS A 8 9.93 1.73 9.05
C LYS A 8 9.88 2.19 7.59
N GLN A 9 11.04 2.31 6.95
CA GLN A 9 11.11 2.75 5.56
C GLN A 9 10.34 1.83 4.63
N TYR A 10 10.45 0.50 4.84
CA TYR A 10 9.71 -0.46 4.04
C TYR A 10 8.19 -0.31 4.21
N LEU A 11 7.70 -0.12 5.43
CA LEU A 11 6.28 0.09 5.70
C LEU A 11 5.76 1.39 5.10
N ILE A 12 6.53 2.48 5.20
CA ILE A 12 6.21 3.75 4.54
C ILE A 12 6.06 3.54 3.02
N ASP A 13 7.05 2.90 2.39
CA ASP A 13 7.03 2.62 0.96
C ASP A 13 5.84 1.73 0.58
N TYR A 14 5.54 0.71 1.37
CA TYR A 14 4.41 -0.19 1.17
C TYR A 14 3.07 0.56 1.21
N PHE A 15 2.85 1.39 2.24
CA PHE A 15 1.62 2.18 2.36
C PHE A 15 1.50 3.26 1.28
N ILE A 16 2.61 3.84 0.81
CA ILE A 16 2.61 4.73 -0.36
C ILE A 16 2.14 3.99 -1.61
N GLN A 17 2.61 2.75 -1.85
CA GLN A 17 2.12 1.94 -2.98
C GLN A 17 0.63 1.60 -2.85
N ALA A 18 0.15 1.28 -1.64
CA ALA A 18 -1.26 1.01 -1.38
C ALA A 18 -2.13 2.25 -1.65
N ASN A 19 -1.68 3.44 -1.23
CA ASN A 19 -2.37 4.68 -1.55
C ASN A 19 -2.38 4.97 -3.06
N LYS A 20 -1.26 4.70 -3.75
CA LYS A 20 -1.18 4.82 -5.22
C LYS A 20 -2.15 3.85 -5.92
N LEU A 21 -2.35 2.64 -5.39
CA LEU A 21 -3.35 1.71 -5.90
C LEU A 21 -4.76 2.31 -5.81
N ASN A 22 -5.13 2.87 -4.64
CA ASN A 22 -6.43 3.54 -4.44
C ASN A 22 -6.64 4.70 -5.42
N GLN A 23 -5.63 5.54 -5.63
CA GLN A 23 -5.67 6.62 -6.62
C GLN A 23 -5.86 6.08 -8.06
N THR A 24 -5.23 4.95 -8.38
CA THR A 24 -5.35 4.31 -9.70
C THR A 24 -6.75 3.76 -9.91
N ILE A 25 -7.36 3.15 -8.88
CA ILE A 25 -8.75 2.68 -8.90
C ILE A 25 -9.71 3.86 -9.09
N ALA A 26 -9.52 4.97 -8.37
CA ALA A 26 -10.34 6.16 -8.53
C ALA A 26 -10.27 6.73 -9.95
N ALA A 27 -9.06 6.80 -10.53
CA ALA A 27 -8.86 7.24 -11.91
C ALA A 27 -9.51 6.27 -12.93
N LEU A 28 -9.46 4.95 -12.68
CA LEU A 28 -10.14 3.96 -13.51
C LEU A 28 -11.66 4.12 -13.48
N ASN A 29 -12.24 4.37 -12.31
CA ASN A 29 -13.67 4.62 -12.17
C ASN A 29 -14.08 5.88 -12.94
N GLN A 30 -13.33 6.98 -12.77
CA GLN A 30 -13.56 8.22 -13.52
C GLN A 30 -13.46 8.04 -15.04
N LEU A 31 -12.49 7.26 -15.52
CA LEU A 31 -12.36 6.95 -16.95
C LEU A 31 -13.56 6.14 -17.45
N ARG A 32 -14.05 5.16 -16.68
CA ARG A 32 -15.19 4.31 -17.06
C ARG A 32 -16.53 5.06 -17.11
N GLU A 33 -16.67 6.11 -16.31
CA GLU A 33 -17.89 6.94 -16.25
C GLU A 33 -18.00 7.93 -17.41
N GLN A 34 -16.98 8.04 -18.28
CA GLN A 34 -17.04 8.88 -19.48
C GLN A 34 -17.96 8.26 -20.54
N ASP A 35 -18.77 9.09 -21.22
CA ASP A 35 -19.66 8.65 -22.31
C ASP A 35 -18.92 7.91 -23.44
N GLN A 36 -17.65 8.28 -23.67
CA GLN A 36 -16.73 7.57 -24.55
C GLN A 36 -15.36 7.48 -23.87
N PRO A 37 -15.08 6.39 -23.13
CA PRO A 37 -13.82 6.25 -22.41
C PRO A 37 -12.66 6.07 -23.38
N ASP A 38 -11.60 6.85 -23.18
CA ASP A 38 -10.33 6.70 -23.89
C ASP A 38 -9.72 5.32 -23.57
N GLN A 39 -9.87 4.39 -24.51
CA GLN A 39 -9.47 2.99 -24.36
C GLN A 39 -7.95 2.84 -24.14
N GLU A 40 -7.14 3.74 -24.71
CA GLU A 40 -5.70 3.71 -24.51
C GLU A 40 -5.34 4.09 -23.07
N LYS A 41 -5.95 5.16 -22.55
CA LYS A 41 -5.79 5.56 -21.14
C LYS A 41 -6.30 4.49 -20.18
N LEU A 42 -7.46 3.90 -20.48
CA LEU A 42 -8.05 2.83 -19.67
C LEU A 42 -7.13 1.60 -19.63
N SER A 43 -6.63 1.16 -20.79
CA SER A 43 -5.68 0.04 -20.87
C SER A 43 -4.37 0.32 -20.11
N LYS A 44 -3.81 1.53 -20.24
CA LYS A 44 -2.62 1.95 -19.48
C LYS A 44 -2.87 1.91 -17.97
N LYS A 45 -4.02 2.41 -17.52
CA LYS A 45 -4.37 2.43 -16.09
C LYS A 45 -4.64 1.04 -15.52
N VAL A 46 -5.26 0.14 -16.28
CA VAL A 46 -5.43 -1.27 -15.88
C VAL A 46 -4.07 -1.97 -15.73
N LYS A 47 -3.13 -1.72 -16.65
CA LYS A 47 -1.76 -2.24 -16.52
C LYS A 47 -1.03 -1.68 -15.30
N GLU A 48 -1.19 -0.40 -15.01
CA GLU A 48 -0.64 0.23 -13.80
C GLU A 48 -1.24 -0.40 -12.53
N TYR A 49 -2.56 -0.58 -12.48
CA TYR A 49 -3.26 -1.26 -11.39
C TYR A 49 -2.68 -2.66 -11.13
N GLY A 50 -2.55 -3.49 -12.17
CA GLY A 50 -2.00 -4.85 -12.04
C GLY A 50 -0.58 -4.84 -11.48
N LYS A 51 0.29 -3.98 -12.00
CA LYS A 51 1.68 -3.86 -11.52
C LYS A 51 1.78 -3.48 -10.04
N ILE A 52 0.96 -2.52 -9.59
CA ILE A 52 0.97 -2.08 -8.20
C ILE A 52 0.43 -3.20 -7.29
N LEU A 53 -0.65 -3.86 -7.72
CA LEU A 53 -1.23 -4.99 -6.99
C LEU A 53 -0.23 -6.15 -6.83
N ASP A 54 0.47 -6.51 -7.90
CA ASP A 54 1.50 -7.57 -7.87
C ASP A 54 2.65 -7.21 -6.90
N LYS A 55 3.07 -5.94 -6.90
CA LYS A 55 4.10 -5.44 -5.97
C LYS A 55 3.63 -5.50 -4.51
N LEU A 56 2.39 -5.12 -4.23
CA LEU A 56 1.81 -5.21 -2.88
C LEU A 56 1.64 -6.65 -2.40
N ASN A 57 1.23 -7.55 -3.30
CA ASN A 57 1.06 -8.97 -3.00
C ASN A 57 2.41 -9.65 -2.70
N SER A 58 3.40 -9.43 -3.55
CA SER A 58 4.77 -9.94 -3.35
C SER A 58 5.47 -9.31 -2.13
N GLY A 59 5.09 -8.09 -1.75
CA GLY A 59 5.61 -7.40 -0.57
C GLY A 59 4.92 -7.77 0.75
N LYS A 60 3.82 -8.53 0.73
CA LYS A 60 2.99 -8.77 1.91
C LYS A 60 3.77 -9.43 3.06
N GLU A 61 4.55 -10.47 2.76
CA GLU A 61 5.33 -11.16 3.78
C GLU A 61 6.38 -10.25 4.43
N LYS A 62 7.06 -9.44 3.61
CA LYS A 62 8.03 -8.47 4.13
C LYS A 62 7.35 -7.36 4.95
N MET A 63 6.13 -6.98 4.59
CA MET A 63 5.32 -6.02 5.36
C MET A 63 4.97 -6.61 6.74
N ASP A 64 4.47 -7.84 6.79
CA ASP A 64 4.17 -8.52 8.06
C ASP A 64 5.43 -8.70 8.92
N ASN A 65 6.58 -9.03 8.33
CA ASN A 65 7.85 -9.11 9.06
C ASN A 65 8.33 -7.75 9.55
N SER A 66 8.18 -6.69 8.76
CA SER A 66 8.53 -5.33 9.18
C SER A 66 7.66 -4.87 10.35
N LEU A 67 6.38 -5.25 10.39
CA LEU A 67 5.52 -4.99 11.54
C LEU A 67 6.04 -5.71 12.81
N LYS A 68 6.49 -6.97 12.69
CA LYS A 68 7.10 -7.70 13.82
C LYS A 68 8.38 -7.05 14.31
N ASP A 69 9.23 -6.59 13.39
CA ASP A 69 10.47 -5.88 13.72
C ASP A 69 10.20 -4.57 14.49
N LEU A 70 8.99 -4.00 14.34
CA LEU A 70 8.51 -2.85 15.10
C LEU A 70 7.69 -3.21 16.35
N GLY A 71 7.63 -4.49 16.72
CA GLY A 71 6.97 -4.96 17.93
C GLY A 71 5.47 -5.25 17.79
N PHE A 72 4.97 -5.44 16.57
CA PHE A 72 3.59 -5.88 16.33
C PHE A 72 3.54 -7.39 16.03
N ASP A 73 3.02 -8.18 16.98
CA ASP A 73 2.98 -9.65 16.88
C ASP A 73 1.82 -10.19 16.03
N GLN A 74 0.88 -9.34 15.63
CA GLN A 74 -0.30 -9.68 14.85
C GLN A 74 -0.22 -9.11 13.43
N SER A 75 -1.00 -9.66 12.49
CA SER A 75 -1.11 -9.10 11.14
C SER A 75 -1.92 -7.81 11.17
N LEU A 76 -1.64 -6.89 10.24
CA LEU A 76 -2.34 -5.61 10.07
C LEU A 76 -3.87 -5.76 10.04
N ALA A 77 -4.37 -6.87 9.47
CA ALA A 77 -5.80 -7.17 9.39
C ALA A 77 -6.50 -7.30 10.76
N ASN A 78 -5.73 -7.55 11.83
CA ASN A 78 -6.23 -7.74 13.19
C ASN A 78 -5.88 -6.57 14.12
N PHE A 79 -5.28 -5.48 13.61
CA PHE A 79 -4.88 -4.36 14.45
C PHE A 79 -6.09 -3.73 15.13
N SER A 80 -5.96 -3.50 16.43
CA SER A 80 -6.87 -2.62 17.17
C SER A 80 -6.62 -1.16 16.78
N GLN A 81 -7.54 -0.27 17.17
CA GLN A 81 -7.32 1.17 17.00
C GLN A 81 -6.08 1.66 17.77
N GLU A 82 -5.75 1.02 18.90
CA GLU A 82 -4.55 1.35 19.66
C GLU A 82 -3.28 0.97 18.88
N ASP A 83 -3.27 -0.19 18.24
CA ASP A 83 -2.14 -0.64 17.41
C ASP A 83 -1.94 0.27 16.20
N LEU A 84 -3.03 0.68 15.55
CA LEU A 84 -2.98 1.65 14.46
C LEU A 84 -2.41 3.00 14.92
N ASN A 85 -2.80 3.48 16.10
CA ASN A 85 -2.28 4.72 16.66
C ASN A 85 -0.79 4.61 17.03
N LYS A 86 -0.35 3.46 17.55
CA LYS A 86 1.08 3.18 17.81
C LYS A 86 1.87 3.16 16.52
N LEU A 87 1.38 2.43 15.51
CA LEU A 87 2.03 2.33 14.21
C LEU A 87 2.15 3.72 13.56
N ALA A 88 1.09 4.52 13.59
CA ALA A 88 1.11 5.88 13.05
C ALA A 88 2.23 6.73 13.67
N LYS A 89 2.38 6.71 15.00
CA LYS A 89 3.46 7.43 15.70
C LYS A 89 4.85 6.95 15.35
N ILE A 90 5.02 5.64 15.09
CA ILE A 90 6.32 5.07 14.72
C ILE A 90 6.71 5.48 13.29
N LEU A 91 5.72 5.65 12.40
CA LEU A 91 5.91 6.01 11.01
C LEU A 91 5.86 7.53 10.75
N GLU A 92 5.65 8.36 11.78
CA GLU A 92 5.79 9.80 11.67
C GLU A 92 7.26 10.16 11.32
N PRO A 93 7.47 11.09 10.38
CA PRO A 93 8.80 11.51 9.94
C PRO A 93 9.59 12.30 11.00
#